data_AF-X1V7I1-F1
#
_entry.id   AF-X1V7I1-F1
#
_cell.length_a   1.000
_cell.length_b   1.000
_cell.length_c   1.000
_cell.angle_alpha   90.00
_cell.angle_beta   90.00
_cell.angle_gamma   90.00
#
_symmetry.space_group_name_H-M   'P 1'
#
loop_
_entity.id
_entity.type
_entity.pdbx_description
1 polymer ?
#
loop_
_entity_poly.entity_id
_entity_poly.type
_entity_poly.pdbx_seq_one_letter_code
_entity_poly.pdbx_strand_id
1 'polypeptide(L)' 'MKIYVGNLPFKIDSEGLKGLFSSYGEIEEAVIISDKFSGRSKR' A
#
# COMPACT_ATOMS: atom_id res chain seq x y z
N MET A 1 12.21 -4.52 -10.63
CA MET A 1 11.50 -5.67 -10.02
C MET A 1 10.25 -5.11 -9.35
N LYS A 2 9.04 -5.61 -9.67
CA LYS A 2 7.80 -5.08 -9.09
C LYS A 2 7.27 -6.07 -8.04
N ILE A 3 7.13 -5.60 -6.81
CA ILE A 3 6.67 -6.42 -5.68
C ILE A 3 5.27 -5.93 -5.29
N TYR A 4 4.34 -6.86 -5.20
CA TYR A 4 3.02 -6.60 -4.65
C TYR A 4 2.99 -7.02 -3.19
N VAL A 5 2.62 -6.10 -2.31
CA VAL A 5 2.46 -6.36 -0.89
C VAL A 5 0.98 -6.27 -0.56
N GLY A 6 0.37 -7.41 -0.26
CA GLY A 6 -1.02 -7.51 0.19
C GLY A 6 -1.15 -7.40 1.72
N ASN A 7 -2.38 -7.33 2.22
CA ASN A 7 -2.69 -7.32 3.66
C ASN A 7 -2.08 -6.14 4.46
N LEU A 8 -1.91 -4.99 3.79
CA LEU A 8 -1.48 -3.75 4.42
C LEU A 8 -2.65 -3.08 5.17
N PRO A 9 -2.42 -2.50 6.36
CA PRO A 9 -3.45 -1.74 7.06
C PRO A 9 -3.88 -0.53 6.23
N PHE A 10 -5.18 -0.23 6.14
CA PHE A 10 -5.70 0.96 5.43
C PHE A 10 -5.15 2.30 5.92
N LYS A 11 -4.51 2.32 7.10
CA LYS A 11 -3.91 3.49 7.72
C LYS A 11 -2.47 3.73 7.27
N ILE A 12 -1.85 2.80 6.53
CA ILE A 12 -0.50 2.99 6.05
C ILE A 12 -0.52 3.89 4.82
N ASP A 13 0.27 4.96 4.85
CA ASP A 13 0.44 5.88 3.74
C ASP A 13 1.72 5.56 2.98
N SER A 14 1.86 6.12 1.77
CA SER A 14 2.94 5.77 0.84
C SER A 14 4.30 6.17 1.41
N GLU A 15 4.35 7.23 2.21
CA GLU A 15 5.53 7.63 2.98
C GLU A 15 5.88 6.64 4.09
N GLY A 16 4.89 6.15 4.84
CA GLY A 16 5.11 5.15 5.89
C GLY A 16 5.62 3.83 5.32
N LEU A 17 5.08 3.44 4.16
CA LEU A 17 5.53 2.27 3.43
C LEU A 17 6.95 2.47 2.90
N LYS A 18 7.25 3.63 2.30
CA LYS A 18 8.62 3.97 1.90
C LYS A 18 9.61 3.91 3.07
N GLY A 19 9.25 4.46 4.22
CA GLY A 19 10.09 4.41 5.41
C GLY A 19 10.38 2.99 5.90
N LEU A 20 9.35 2.13 5.94
CA LEU A 20 9.50 0.73 6.36
C LEU A 20 10.39 -0.08 5.42
N PHE A 21 10.27 0.14 4.12
CA PHE A 21 11.02 -0.60 3.12
C PHE A 21 12.37 0.04 2.76
N SER A 22 12.61 1.29 3.16
CA SER A 22 13.87 2.03 2.94
C SER A 22 15.10 1.31 3.51
N SER A 23 14.92 0.58 4.63
CA SER A 23 16.01 -0.24 5.20
C SER A 23 16.39 -1.46 4.35
N TYR A 24 15.52 -1.89 3.44
CA TYR A 24 15.76 -3.03 2.56
C TYR A 24 16.30 -2.61 1.17
N GLY A 25 16.25 -1.32 0.83
CA GLY A 25 16.77 -0.78 -0.42
C GLY A 25 16.06 0.49 -0.86
N GLU A 26 16.53 1.08 -1.95
CA GLU A 26 15.89 2.24 -2.57
C GLU A 26 14.59 1.83 -3.28
N ILE A 27 13.53 2.57 -2.97
CA ILE A 27 12.20 2.34 -3.54
C ILE A 27 11.97 3.43 -4.59
N GLU A 28 12.01 3.05 -5.87
CA GLU A 28 11.69 3.98 -6.97
C GLU A 28 10.23 4.44 -6.89
N GLU A 29 9.30 3.51 -6.62
CA GLU A 29 7.86 3.78 -6.70
C GLU A 29 7.08 2.99 -5.63
N ALA A 30 6.25 3.68 -4.86
CA ALA A 30 5.36 3.09 -3.85
C ALA A 30 3.93 3.55 -4.12
N VAL A 31 3.10 2.65 -4.66
CA VAL A 31 1.70 2.92 -4.98
C VAL A 31 0.81 2.15 -4.03
N ILE A 32 0.01 2.87 -3.25
CA ILE A 32 -0.99 2.25 -2.39
C ILE A 32 -2.25 2.01 -3.20
N ILE A 33 -2.52 0.75 -3.46
CA ILE A 33 -3.78 0.30 -4.04
C ILE A 33 -4.74 0.11 -2.86
N SER A 34 -5.38 1.21 -2.46
CA SER A 34 -6.47 1.18 -1.49
C SER A 34 -7.76 0.85 -2.22
N ASP A 35 -8.38 -0.27 -1.86
CA ASP A 35 -9.68 -0.63 -2.39
C ASP A 35 -10.73 0.39 -1.91
N LYS A 36 -11.14 1.28 -2.82
CA LYS A 36 -12.14 2.33 -2.58
C LYS A 36 -13.56 1.77 -2.49
N PHE A 37 -13.76 0.46 -2.61
CA PHE A 37 -15.05 -0.17 -2.77
C PHE A 37 -15.17 -1.41 -1.86
N SER A 38 -15.30 -1.18 -0.55
CA SER A 38 -16.33 -1.94 0.17
C SER A 38 -17.69 -1.43 -0.32
N GLY A 39 -18.02 -1.73 -1.58
CA GLY A 39 -19.30 -1.47 -2.22
C GLY A 39 -20.36 -2.29 -1.52
N ARG A 40 -20.75 -1.87 -0.31
CA ARG A 40 -21.98 -2.28 0.32
C ARG A 40 -23.09 -1.80 -0.60
N SER A 41 -23.52 -2.66 -1.52
CA SER A 41 -24.88 -2.62 -2.01
C SER A 41 -25.77 -2.74 -0.78
N LYS A 42 -26.28 -1.60 -0.31
CA LYS A 42 -27.52 -1.62 0.45
C LYS A 42 -28.58 -2.16 -0.50
N ARG A 43 -29.31 -3.16 0.01
CA ARG A 43 -30.47 -3.83 -0.58
C ARG A 43 -31.38 -2.91 -1.36
#